data_AF-A0A428G0N4-F1
#
_entry.id   AF-A0A428G0N4-F1
#
_cell.length_a   1.000
_cell.length_b   1.000
_cell.length_c   1.000
_cell.angle_alpha   90.00
_cell.angle_beta   90.00
_cell.angle_gamma   90.00
#
_symmetry.space_group_name_H-M   'P 1'
#
loop_
_entity.id
_entity.type
_entity.pdbx_description
1 polymer ?
#
loop_
_entity_poly.entity_id
_entity_poly.type
_entity_poly.pdbx_seq_one_letter_code
_entity_poly.pdbx_strand_id
1 'polypeptide(L)'
;MEKETFRERLKSPEFEAVILPIFDFFEPFIHQESKFNESEDENDSDESVLKYYQMLVEQNIRESISVLRKKVSSKDYVAMRSFVLSLQQNTIQFLTNEKYRTKVKWKKILNSYINVSRIFLENEKLQLLHDGFPGVGQQVVLAISLIDLQEDNIKANDEIQNICDLFANDPNVMVVPIHGCSTDVFRTILDRFPVLNIIHLAGHTYTKPNGEILLSFVDSNITFIKFSNWISNHRFYCSFLNCCSTLEFALYSRLQNSNFSIFHRGIVESSIAYEFSEHFYKVIQISGDFNQAWELAVANCTEVPLNYVNC
;
A
#
# COMPACT_ATOMS: atom_id res chain seq x y z
N MET A 1 -1.43 15.78 3.72
CA MET A 1 -0.39 16.55 3.00
C MET A 1 -0.99 17.91 2.66
N GLU A 2 -0.21 18.99 2.78
CA GLU A 2 -0.70 20.30 2.36
C GLU A 2 -0.78 20.41 0.83
N LYS A 3 -1.70 21.23 0.33
CA LYS A 3 -1.94 21.39 -1.11
C LYS A 3 -0.71 21.88 -1.86
N GLU A 4 -0.01 22.88 -1.33
CA GLU A 4 1.18 23.43 -1.97
C GLU A 4 2.32 22.40 -2.02
N THR A 5 2.54 21.65 -0.93
CA THR A 5 3.48 20.52 -0.92
C THR A 5 3.13 19.46 -1.96
N PHE A 6 1.85 19.13 -2.13
CA PHE A 6 1.43 18.19 -3.16
C PHE A 6 1.74 18.70 -4.58
N ARG A 7 1.46 19.98 -4.85
CA ARG A 7 1.73 20.61 -6.14
C ARG A 7 3.22 20.64 -6.46
N GLU A 8 4.05 21.04 -5.50
CA GLU A 8 5.52 21.04 -5.62
C GLU A 8 6.07 19.65 -5.92
N ARG A 9 5.51 18.61 -5.28
CA ARG A 9 5.96 17.22 -5.45
C ARG A 9 5.42 16.52 -6.69
N LEU A 10 4.27 16.92 -7.23
CA LEU A 10 3.64 16.24 -8.37
C LEU A 10 4.55 16.19 -9.61
N LYS A 11 5.38 17.23 -9.79
CA LYS A 11 6.37 17.40 -10.88
C LYS A 11 5.84 17.07 -12.29
N SER A 12 4.53 17.04 -12.46
CA SER A 12 3.85 16.63 -13.69
C SER A 12 2.73 17.65 -14.00
N PRO A 13 3.07 18.82 -14.57
CA PRO A 13 2.13 19.91 -14.78
C PRO A 13 0.92 19.50 -15.64
N GLU A 14 1.10 18.50 -16.51
CA GLU A 14 0.04 17.97 -17.36
C GLU A 14 -1.10 17.27 -16.60
N PHE A 15 -0.85 16.82 -15.37
CA PHE A 15 -1.82 16.14 -14.52
C PHE A 15 -2.40 17.05 -13.44
N GLU A 16 -1.71 18.14 -13.09
CA GLU A 16 -2.07 19.04 -11.99
C GLU A 16 -3.55 19.46 -12.04
N ALA A 17 -3.98 20.05 -13.15
CA ALA A 17 -5.35 20.53 -13.32
C ALA A 17 -6.43 19.43 -13.17
N VAL A 18 -6.05 18.16 -13.41
CA VAL A 18 -6.99 17.04 -13.44
C VAL A 18 -7.03 16.31 -12.10
N ILE A 19 -5.91 16.27 -11.37
CA ILE A 19 -5.81 15.59 -10.07
C ILE A 19 -6.18 16.51 -8.90
N LEU A 20 -5.98 17.83 -9.02
CA LEU A 20 -6.26 18.78 -7.93
C LEU A 20 -7.70 18.74 -7.41
N PRO A 21 -8.76 18.65 -8.25
CA PRO A 21 -10.13 18.53 -7.74
C PRO A 21 -10.37 17.25 -6.93
N ILE A 22 -9.67 16.17 -7.27
CA ILE A 22 -9.73 14.89 -6.56
C ILE A 22 -8.98 15.01 -5.23
N PHE A 23 -7.81 15.64 -5.25
CA PHE A 23 -7.00 15.93 -4.06
C PHE A 23 -7.75 16.80 -3.05
N ASP A 24 -8.27 17.95 -3.51
CA ASP A 24 -8.99 18.91 -2.67
C ASP A 24 -10.19 18.27 -1.97
N PHE A 25 -10.83 17.30 -2.64
CA PHE A 25 -11.92 16.54 -2.06
C PHE A 25 -11.46 15.50 -1.04
N PHE A 26 -10.52 14.61 -1.41
CA PHE A 26 -10.23 13.44 -0.59
C PHE A 26 -9.20 13.66 0.53
N GLU A 27 -8.21 14.53 0.30
CA GLU A 27 -7.10 14.74 1.27
C GLU A 27 -7.59 15.12 2.68
N PRO A 28 -8.62 15.97 2.86
CA PRO A 28 -9.14 16.29 4.19
C PRO A 28 -9.65 15.09 4.98
N PHE A 29 -10.00 13.99 4.31
CA PHE A 29 -10.55 12.79 4.95
C PHE A 29 -9.50 11.77 5.38
N ILE A 30 -8.27 11.82 4.84
CA ILE A 30 -7.20 10.87 5.22
C ILE A 30 -6.88 10.99 6.72
N HIS A 31 -6.79 12.22 7.25
CA HIS A 31 -6.46 12.45 8.66
C HIS A 31 -7.67 12.38 9.60
N GLN A 32 -8.86 12.13 9.05
CA GLN A 32 -10.08 11.96 9.84
C GLN A 32 -10.36 10.50 10.18
N GLU A 33 -9.56 9.54 9.69
CA GLU A 33 -9.66 8.12 10.07
C GLU A 33 -9.63 7.92 11.59
N SER A 34 -8.82 8.69 12.33
CA SER A 34 -8.81 8.65 13.80
C SER A 34 -10.13 9.08 14.46
N LYS A 35 -10.94 9.95 13.82
CA LYS A 35 -12.26 10.35 14.33
C LYS A 35 -13.34 9.30 14.09
N PHE A 36 -13.15 8.40 13.12
CA PHE A 36 -14.03 7.25 12.93
C PHE A 36 -13.84 6.15 13.99
N ASN A 37 -12.77 6.25 14.79
CA ASN A 37 -12.39 5.28 15.82
C ASN A 37 -13.07 5.56 17.17
N GLU A 38 -13.61 6.77 17.38
CA GLU A 38 -14.24 7.17 18.65
C GLU A 38 -15.77 7.09 18.64
N SER A 39 -16.42 6.99 17.48
CA SER A 39 -17.88 6.92 17.38
C SER A 39 -18.37 5.45 17.38
N GLU A 40 -18.70 4.92 18.55
CA GLU A 40 -19.38 3.61 18.72
C GLU A 40 -20.88 3.64 18.33
N ASP A 41 -21.44 4.79 17.96
CA ASP A 41 -22.84 4.91 17.58
C ASP A 41 -23.08 4.50 16.12
N GLU A 42 -23.73 3.36 15.91
CA GLU A 42 -24.15 2.86 14.58
C GLU A 42 -25.01 3.89 13.83
N ASN A 43 -25.80 4.72 14.53
CA ASN A 43 -26.65 5.76 13.92
C ASN A 43 -25.85 6.96 13.37
N ASP A 44 -24.70 7.31 13.95
CA ASP A 44 -23.83 8.40 13.47
C ASP A 44 -23.07 7.97 12.19
N SER A 45 -22.92 6.65 12.02
CA SER A 45 -22.23 6.03 10.88
C SER A 45 -23.01 6.14 9.56
N ASP A 46 -24.36 6.09 9.59
CA ASP A 46 -25.19 6.19 8.39
C ASP A 46 -25.35 7.64 7.91
N GLU A 47 -25.46 8.59 8.84
CA GLU A 47 -25.57 10.01 8.52
C GLU A 47 -24.26 10.54 7.90
N SER A 48 -23.11 10.13 8.44
CA SER A 48 -21.79 10.48 7.88
C SER A 48 -21.58 9.90 6.47
N VAL A 49 -21.94 8.62 6.24
CA VAL A 49 -21.85 7.99 4.91
C VAL A 49 -22.75 8.69 3.89
N LEU A 50 -23.97 9.07 4.28
CA LEU A 50 -24.88 9.82 3.42
C LEU A 50 -24.33 11.21 3.08
N LYS A 51 -23.71 11.89 4.05
CA LYS A 51 -23.03 13.18 3.84
C LYS A 51 -21.90 13.05 2.82
N TYR A 52 -21.05 12.02 2.91
CA TYR A 52 -19.98 11.80 1.92
C TYR A 52 -20.54 11.53 0.52
N TYR A 53 -21.63 10.76 0.44
CA TYR A 53 -22.36 10.56 -0.81
C TYR A 53 -22.83 11.89 -1.42
N GLN A 54 -23.48 12.75 -0.63
CA GLN A 54 -23.95 14.07 -1.08
C GLN A 54 -22.77 14.94 -1.56
N MET A 55 -21.69 15.00 -0.79
CA MET A 55 -20.51 15.78 -1.15
C MET A 55 -19.85 15.30 -2.46
N LEU A 56 -19.75 13.98 -2.69
CA LEU A 56 -19.24 13.41 -3.94
C LEU A 56 -20.08 13.84 -5.16
N VAL A 57 -21.40 13.88 -4.99
CA VAL A 57 -22.35 14.27 -6.04
C VAL A 57 -22.28 15.77 -6.30
N GLU A 58 -22.37 16.60 -5.27
CA GLU A 58 -22.37 18.06 -5.36
C GLU A 58 -21.09 18.61 -5.99
N GLN A 59 -19.93 18.03 -5.62
CA GLN A 59 -18.63 18.43 -6.15
C GLN A 59 -18.27 17.72 -7.46
N ASN A 60 -19.18 16.89 -8.00
CA ASN A 60 -19.01 16.18 -9.27
C ASN A 60 -17.71 15.35 -9.37
N ILE A 61 -17.30 14.74 -8.25
CA ILE A 61 -16.00 14.04 -8.14
C ILE A 61 -15.90 12.85 -9.09
N ARG A 62 -17.03 12.21 -9.39
CA ARG A 62 -17.10 11.14 -10.40
C ARG A 62 -16.62 11.60 -11.77
N GLU A 63 -16.99 12.82 -12.19
CA GLU A 63 -16.54 13.35 -13.47
C GLU A 63 -15.05 13.67 -13.42
N SER A 64 -14.56 14.30 -12.34
CA SER A 64 -13.12 14.57 -12.15
C SER A 64 -12.27 13.29 -12.27
N ILE A 65 -12.67 12.20 -11.60
CA ILE A 65 -12.02 10.88 -11.73
C ILE A 65 -12.11 10.35 -13.17
N SER A 66 -13.22 10.57 -13.86
CA SER A 66 -13.42 10.12 -15.24
C SER A 66 -12.55 10.90 -16.24
N VAL A 67 -12.32 12.19 -16.01
CA VAL A 67 -11.37 12.99 -16.79
C VAL A 67 -9.94 12.51 -16.54
N LEU A 68 -9.56 12.29 -15.28
CA LEU A 68 -8.26 11.72 -14.94
C LEU A 68 -8.05 10.35 -15.61
N ARG A 69 -9.08 9.50 -15.58
CA ARG A 69 -9.08 8.17 -16.22
C ARG A 69 -8.79 8.25 -17.72
N LYS A 70 -9.40 9.21 -18.42
CA LYS A 70 -9.15 9.44 -19.84
C LYS A 70 -7.71 9.90 -20.07
N LYS A 71 -7.19 10.79 -19.22
CA LYS A 71 -5.81 11.31 -19.32
C LYS A 71 -4.76 10.20 -19.17
N VAL A 72 -4.92 9.29 -18.20
CA VAL A 72 -4.00 8.13 -18.00
C VAL A 72 -4.35 6.90 -18.85
N SER A 73 -5.15 7.05 -19.90
CA SER A 73 -5.57 5.90 -20.72
C SER A 73 -4.46 5.36 -21.63
N SER A 74 -3.42 6.16 -21.90
CA SER A 74 -2.26 5.78 -22.72
C SER A 74 -1.58 4.51 -22.19
N LYS A 75 -0.84 3.85 -23.08
CA LYS A 75 0.03 2.71 -22.74
C LYS A 75 1.24 3.12 -21.88
N ASP A 76 1.53 4.42 -21.79
CA ASP A 76 2.68 4.92 -21.04
C ASP A 76 2.37 5.04 -19.53
N TYR A 77 1.09 5.11 -19.15
CA TYR A 77 0.65 5.32 -17.76
C TYR A 77 0.00 4.08 -17.14
N VAL A 78 0.45 2.87 -17.48
CA VAL A 78 -0.30 1.64 -17.15
C VAL A 78 -0.50 1.42 -15.64
N ALA A 79 0.52 1.72 -14.82
CA ALA A 79 0.40 1.63 -13.36
C ALA A 79 -0.66 2.61 -12.82
N MET A 80 -0.56 3.89 -13.19
CA MET A 80 -1.55 4.93 -12.84
C MET A 80 -2.95 4.55 -13.31
N ARG A 81 -3.04 4.01 -14.53
CA ARG A 81 -4.29 3.52 -15.10
C ARG A 81 -4.89 2.44 -14.20
N SER A 82 -4.13 1.51 -13.64
CA SER A 82 -4.69 0.52 -12.71
C SER A 82 -5.29 1.17 -11.46
N PHE A 83 -4.53 2.07 -10.82
CA PHE A 83 -4.98 2.75 -9.59
C PHE A 83 -6.20 3.65 -9.82
N VAL A 84 -6.20 4.44 -10.90
CA VAL A 84 -7.33 5.30 -11.26
C VAL A 84 -8.57 4.47 -11.60
N LEU A 85 -8.42 3.29 -12.21
CA LEU A 85 -9.54 2.38 -12.43
C LEU A 85 -10.15 1.89 -11.12
N SER A 86 -9.30 1.49 -10.15
CA SER A 86 -9.77 1.07 -8.83
C SER A 86 -10.55 2.18 -8.12
N LEU A 87 -10.01 3.41 -8.11
CA LEU A 87 -10.71 4.57 -7.56
C LEU A 87 -12.05 4.80 -8.25
N GLN A 88 -12.07 4.80 -9.58
CA GLN A 88 -13.29 4.99 -10.37
C GLN A 88 -14.35 3.93 -10.07
N GLN A 89 -13.97 2.64 -10.05
CA GLN A 89 -14.90 1.54 -9.78
C GLN A 89 -15.48 1.62 -8.37
N ASN A 90 -14.64 1.90 -7.37
CA ASN A 90 -15.08 2.03 -5.99
C ASN A 90 -16.04 3.22 -5.82
N THR A 91 -15.72 4.39 -6.39
CA THR A 91 -16.60 5.56 -6.36
C THR A 91 -17.91 5.34 -7.11
N ILE A 92 -17.89 4.70 -8.28
CA ILE A 92 -19.12 4.40 -9.04
C ILE A 92 -20.02 3.48 -8.22
N GLN A 93 -19.49 2.38 -7.69
CA GLN A 93 -20.28 1.43 -6.90
C GLN A 93 -20.97 2.10 -5.70
N PHE A 94 -20.25 2.97 -4.98
CA PHE A 94 -20.78 3.75 -3.86
C PHE A 94 -21.90 4.72 -4.29
N LEU A 95 -21.73 5.41 -5.42
CA LEU A 95 -22.73 6.37 -5.89
C LEU A 95 -23.98 5.69 -6.44
N THR A 96 -23.83 4.64 -7.25
CA THR A 96 -24.93 4.09 -8.06
C THR A 96 -25.72 2.97 -7.38
N ASN A 97 -25.21 2.38 -6.31
CA ASN A 97 -25.87 1.25 -5.66
C ASN A 97 -25.82 1.42 -4.14
N GLU A 98 -27.01 1.58 -3.56
CA GLU A 98 -27.22 1.82 -2.13
C GLU A 98 -26.61 0.74 -1.24
N LYS A 99 -26.56 -0.52 -1.68
CA LYS A 99 -25.90 -1.61 -0.95
C LYS A 99 -24.42 -1.32 -0.66
N TYR A 100 -23.76 -0.54 -1.51
CA TYR A 100 -22.36 -0.18 -1.34
C TYR A 100 -22.16 1.16 -0.62
N ARG A 101 -23.21 1.86 -0.19
CA ARG A 101 -23.09 3.08 0.62
C ARG A 101 -22.83 2.71 2.07
N THR A 102 -21.60 2.30 2.35
CA THR A 102 -21.18 1.86 3.69
C THR A 102 -19.85 2.46 4.08
N LYS A 103 -19.56 2.53 5.39
CA LYS A 103 -18.26 2.98 5.94
C LYS A 103 -17.09 2.18 5.34
N VAL A 104 -17.25 0.86 5.24
CA VAL A 104 -16.26 -0.05 4.62
C VAL A 104 -15.96 0.36 3.18
N LYS A 105 -17.00 0.66 2.40
CA LYS A 105 -16.80 1.09 1.01
C LYS A 105 -16.13 2.45 0.93
N TRP A 106 -16.48 3.37 1.82
CA TRP A 106 -15.82 4.67 1.94
C TRP A 106 -14.32 4.53 2.23
N LYS A 107 -13.94 3.71 3.22
CA LYS A 107 -12.53 3.37 3.50
C LYS A 107 -11.82 2.80 2.27
N LYS A 108 -12.48 1.95 1.49
CA LYS A 108 -11.93 1.41 0.23
C LYS A 108 -11.71 2.50 -0.84
N ILE A 109 -12.60 3.50 -0.91
CA ILE A 109 -12.42 4.67 -1.78
C ILE A 109 -11.22 5.50 -1.31
N LEU A 110 -11.10 5.78 -0.01
CA LEU A 110 -9.96 6.52 0.56
C LEU A 110 -8.62 5.84 0.26
N ASN A 111 -8.51 4.53 0.50
CA ASN A 111 -7.31 3.76 0.14
C ASN A 111 -7.02 3.82 -1.37
N SER A 112 -8.04 3.74 -2.22
CA SER A 112 -7.86 3.89 -3.67
C SER A 112 -7.39 5.30 -4.04
N TYR A 113 -7.88 6.34 -3.38
CA TYR A 113 -7.42 7.71 -3.55
C TYR A 113 -5.96 7.87 -3.12
N ILE A 114 -5.56 7.34 -1.95
CA ILE A 114 -4.18 7.39 -1.47
C ILE A 114 -3.25 6.75 -2.52
N ASN A 115 -3.61 5.58 -3.03
CA ASN A 115 -2.82 4.92 -4.07
C ASN A 115 -2.69 5.77 -5.35
N VAL A 116 -3.77 6.44 -5.78
CA VAL A 116 -3.73 7.39 -6.90
C VAL A 116 -2.85 8.60 -6.56
N SER A 117 -3.03 9.25 -5.41
CA SER A 117 -2.26 10.45 -5.09
C SER A 117 -0.77 10.16 -5.01
N ARG A 118 -0.39 9.04 -4.38
CA ARG A 118 1.01 8.63 -4.21
C ARG A 118 1.67 8.20 -5.52
N ILE A 119 1.02 7.39 -6.36
CA ILE A 119 1.63 6.96 -7.63
C ILE A 119 1.89 8.13 -8.58
N PHE A 120 1.08 9.20 -8.51
CA PHE A 120 1.29 10.40 -9.30
C PHE A 120 2.48 11.22 -8.82
N LEU A 121 2.80 11.20 -7.53
CA LEU A 121 4.02 11.84 -6.99
C LEU A 121 5.30 11.14 -7.47
N GLU A 122 5.23 9.85 -7.80
CA GLU A 122 6.37 9.08 -8.30
C GLU A 122 6.43 8.98 -9.83
N ASN A 123 5.62 9.77 -10.57
CA ASN A 123 5.49 9.68 -12.03
C ASN A 123 6.83 9.77 -12.78
N GLU A 124 7.70 10.73 -12.41
CA GLU A 124 9.01 10.87 -13.07
C GLU A 124 9.87 9.61 -12.90
N LYS A 125 9.90 9.04 -11.68
CA LYS A 125 10.65 7.81 -11.40
C LYS A 125 10.06 6.61 -12.16
N LEU A 126 8.73 6.54 -12.29
CA LEU A 126 8.05 5.52 -13.11
C LEU A 126 8.45 5.59 -14.58
N GLN A 127 8.49 6.81 -15.14
CA GLN A 127 8.86 7.02 -16.53
C GLN A 127 10.32 6.59 -16.76
N LEU A 128 11.24 6.98 -15.88
CA LEU A 128 12.65 6.57 -15.95
C LEU A 128 12.82 5.04 -15.91
N LEU A 129 12.08 4.34 -15.04
CA LEU A 129 12.07 2.88 -14.98
C LEU A 129 11.52 2.25 -16.26
N HIS A 130 10.44 2.80 -16.82
CA HIS A 130 9.82 2.31 -18.06
C HIS A 130 10.70 2.53 -19.29
N ASP A 131 11.45 3.62 -19.33
CA ASP A 131 12.37 3.93 -20.42
C ASP A 131 13.63 3.04 -20.41
N GLY A 132 13.70 2.06 -19.51
CA GLY A 132 14.82 1.11 -19.43
C GLY A 132 16.09 1.74 -18.88
N PHE A 133 15.98 2.88 -18.20
CA PHE A 133 17.07 3.52 -17.47
C PHE A 133 16.94 3.26 -15.98
N PRO A 134 17.28 2.07 -15.44
CA PRO A 134 17.91 2.11 -14.14
C PRO A 134 19.26 2.77 -14.39
N GLY A 135 19.42 4.01 -13.92
CA GLY A 135 20.76 4.41 -13.51
C GLY A 135 21.32 3.26 -12.65
N VAL A 136 22.56 2.85 -12.90
CA VAL A 136 23.24 1.83 -12.09
C VAL A 136 23.07 2.22 -10.61
N GLY A 137 22.18 1.52 -9.88
CA GLY A 137 21.85 1.84 -8.48
C GLY A 137 20.40 2.15 -8.13
N GLN A 138 19.44 2.25 -9.07
CA GLN A 138 18.03 2.46 -8.70
C GLN A 138 17.40 1.21 -8.06
N GLN A 139 16.68 1.42 -6.95
CA GLN A 139 15.98 0.38 -6.19
C GLN A 139 14.47 0.66 -6.16
N VAL A 140 13.66 -0.37 -6.41
CA VAL A 140 12.20 -0.29 -6.31
C VAL A 140 11.72 -1.09 -5.11
N VAL A 141 11.04 -0.40 -4.19
CA VAL A 141 10.40 -0.99 -3.00
C VAL A 141 8.90 -1.06 -3.25
N LEU A 142 8.36 -2.27 -3.36
CA LEU A 142 6.93 -2.50 -3.39
C LEU A 142 6.42 -2.64 -1.95
N ALA A 143 5.79 -1.59 -1.42
CA ALA A 143 5.37 -1.49 -0.03
C ALA A 143 3.84 -1.58 0.06
N ILE A 144 3.32 -2.64 0.67
CA ILE A 144 1.91 -3.03 0.55
C ILE A 144 1.29 -3.20 1.93
N SER A 145 0.14 -2.57 2.17
CA SER A 145 -0.68 -2.87 3.34
C SER A 145 -1.80 -3.87 3.01
N LEU A 146 -1.88 -4.90 3.85
CA LEU A 146 -2.88 -5.96 3.88
C LEU A 146 -3.81 -5.70 5.08
N ILE A 147 -4.80 -4.84 4.87
CA ILE A 147 -5.72 -4.40 5.93
C ILE A 147 -7.07 -5.12 5.83
N ASP A 148 -7.66 -5.43 6.98
CA ASP A 148 -9.11 -5.65 7.05
C ASP A 148 -9.80 -4.30 7.20
N LEU A 149 -10.72 -3.96 6.30
CA LEU A 149 -11.44 -2.68 6.34
C LEU A 149 -12.40 -2.56 7.52
N GLN A 150 -12.67 -3.66 8.23
CA GLN A 150 -13.44 -3.69 9.47
C GLN A 150 -12.57 -3.43 10.71
N GLU A 151 -11.26 -3.63 10.62
CA GLU A 151 -10.33 -3.46 11.74
C GLU A 151 -9.61 -2.11 11.65
N ASP A 152 -9.75 -1.30 12.70
CA ASP A 152 -9.26 0.09 12.71
C ASP A 152 -7.94 0.29 13.50
N ASN A 153 -7.39 -0.78 14.11
CA ASN A 153 -6.24 -0.71 15.02
C ASN A 153 -4.91 -1.18 14.41
N ILE A 154 -4.80 -1.14 13.09
CA ILE A 154 -3.64 -1.71 12.37
C ILE A 154 -2.76 -0.58 11.88
N LYS A 155 -1.48 -0.59 12.26
CA LYS A 155 -0.47 0.39 11.81
C LYS A 155 0.10 0.11 10.42
N ALA A 156 -0.49 -0.80 9.66
CA ALA A 156 0.05 -1.21 8.36
C ALA A 156 0.11 -0.04 7.37
N ASN A 157 -0.92 0.82 7.33
CA ASN A 157 -0.89 2.02 6.48
C ASN A 157 0.16 3.03 6.93
N ASP A 158 0.32 3.23 8.24
CA ASP A 158 1.34 4.11 8.82
C ASP A 158 2.75 3.59 8.49
N GLU A 159 2.94 2.28 8.56
CA GLU A 159 4.20 1.61 8.21
C GLU A 159 4.57 1.86 6.74
N ILE A 160 3.63 1.69 5.80
CA ILE A 160 3.87 1.99 4.38
C ILE A 160 4.17 3.48 4.17
N GLN A 161 3.44 4.37 4.85
CA GLN A 161 3.66 5.82 4.74
C GLN A 161 5.04 6.21 5.29
N ASN A 162 5.49 5.61 6.40
CA ASN A 162 6.81 5.83 6.96
C ASN A 162 7.94 5.44 5.99
N ILE A 163 7.80 4.31 5.28
CA ILE A 163 8.74 3.92 4.22
C ILE A 163 8.77 4.99 3.11
N CYS A 164 7.61 5.49 2.69
CA CYS A 164 7.53 6.54 1.68
C CYS A 164 8.23 7.83 2.13
N ASP A 165 8.02 8.24 3.38
CA ASP A 165 8.58 9.47 3.92
C ASP A 165 10.09 9.37 4.08
N LEU A 166 10.59 8.21 4.50
CA LEU A 166 12.02 7.94 4.65
C LEU A 166 12.79 8.09 3.32
N PHE A 167 12.19 7.65 2.21
CA PHE A 167 12.80 7.68 0.88
C PHE A 167 12.28 8.83 -0.01
N ALA A 168 11.48 9.76 0.52
CA ALA A 168 10.82 10.80 -0.28
C ALA A 168 11.81 11.67 -1.08
N ASN A 169 13.00 11.92 -0.52
CA ASN A 169 14.05 12.72 -1.12
C ASN A 169 15.19 11.89 -1.73
N ASP A 170 15.09 10.56 -1.71
CA ASP A 170 16.09 9.68 -2.31
C ASP A 170 15.84 9.56 -3.82
N PRO A 171 16.77 10.00 -4.69
CA PRO A 171 16.62 9.90 -6.13
C PRO A 171 16.85 8.48 -6.67
N ASN A 172 17.48 7.60 -5.89
CA ASN A 172 17.81 6.24 -6.26
C ASN A 172 16.77 5.23 -5.78
N VAL A 173 15.97 5.57 -4.77
CA VAL A 173 14.90 4.69 -4.28
C VAL A 173 13.53 5.18 -4.75
N MET A 174 12.79 4.27 -5.37
CA MET A 174 11.37 4.47 -5.68
C MET A 174 10.55 3.55 -4.79
N VAL A 175 9.65 4.14 -4.00
CA VAL A 175 8.67 3.39 -3.22
C VAL A 175 7.35 3.38 -4.00
N VAL A 176 6.79 2.18 -4.22
CA VAL A 176 5.45 1.97 -4.77
C VAL A 176 4.53 1.59 -3.60
N PRO A 177 3.88 2.56 -2.94
CA PRO A 177 2.95 2.26 -1.86
C PRO A 177 1.62 1.75 -2.41
N ILE A 178 1.09 0.70 -1.79
CA ILE A 178 -0.26 0.20 -2.05
C ILE A 178 -0.99 -0.02 -0.73
N HIS A 179 -1.86 0.93 -0.40
CA HIS A 179 -2.74 0.89 0.75
C HIS A 179 -3.99 0.06 0.43
N GLY A 180 -4.32 -0.91 1.29
CA GLY A 180 -5.49 -1.77 1.13
C GLY A 180 -5.47 -2.54 -0.19
N CYS A 181 -4.43 -3.33 -0.40
CA CYS A 181 -4.16 -3.96 -1.68
C CYS A 181 -5.20 -5.04 -2.03
N SER A 182 -5.73 -4.96 -3.26
CA SER A 182 -6.49 -6.05 -3.87
C SER A 182 -5.59 -6.95 -4.70
N THR A 183 -6.02 -8.18 -4.91
CA THR A 183 -5.25 -9.13 -5.71
C THR A 183 -5.05 -8.71 -7.16
N ASP A 184 -6.04 -8.06 -7.77
CA ASP A 184 -5.93 -7.53 -9.13
C ASP A 184 -4.91 -6.40 -9.24
N VAL A 185 -4.88 -5.49 -8.25
CA VAL A 185 -3.88 -4.41 -8.18
C VAL A 185 -2.50 -5.01 -7.99
N PHE A 186 -2.35 -5.96 -7.04
CA PHE A 186 -1.08 -6.64 -6.78
C PHE A 186 -0.50 -7.28 -8.04
N ARG A 187 -1.30 -8.11 -8.73
CA ARG A 187 -0.89 -8.77 -9.97
C ARG A 187 -0.53 -7.78 -11.06
N THR A 188 -1.34 -6.72 -11.22
CA THR A 188 -1.08 -5.70 -12.23
C THR A 188 0.24 -5.00 -11.98
N ILE A 189 0.63 -4.76 -10.72
CA ILE A 189 1.91 -4.14 -10.40
C ILE A 189 3.06 -5.11 -10.68
N LEU A 190 2.97 -6.37 -10.25
CA LEU A 190 3.98 -7.38 -10.58
C LEU A 190 4.20 -7.49 -12.10
N ASP A 191 3.14 -7.63 -12.88
CA ASP A 191 3.23 -7.79 -14.34
C ASP A 191 3.83 -6.55 -15.06
N ARG A 192 3.88 -5.38 -14.41
CA ARG A 192 4.22 -4.10 -15.04
C ARG A 192 5.57 -3.54 -14.61
N PHE A 193 6.06 -3.92 -13.44
CA PHE A 193 7.37 -3.51 -12.94
C PHE A 193 8.38 -4.62 -13.21
N PRO A 194 9.23 -4.51 -14.26
CA PRO A 194 10.15 -5.58 -14.63
C PRO A 194 11.23 -5.83 -13.57
N VAL A 195 11.53 -4.82 -12.74
CA VAL A 195 12.49 -4.90 -11.65
C VAL A 195 11.82 -4.44 -10.36
N LEU A 196 11.83 -5.31 -9.36
CA LEU A 196 11.40 -5.04 -8.00
C LEU A 196 12.50 -5.54 -7.06
N ASN A 197 13.10 -4.65 -6.28
CA ASN A 197 14.23 -4.99 -5.42
C ASN A 197 13.77 -5.49 -4.06
N ILE A 198 12.73 -4.86 -3.50
CA ILE A 198 12.18 -5.21 -2.19
C ILE A 198 10.67 -5.39 -2.35
N ILE A 199 10.14 -6.48 -1.80
CA ILE A 199 8.70 -6.62 -1.55
C ILE A 199 8.47 -6.59 -0.04
N HIS A 200 7.58 -5.72 0.39
CA HIS A 200 7.23 -5.54 1.79
C HIS A 200 5.72 -5.59 1.96
N LEU A 201 5.25 -6.55 2.76
CA LEU A 201 3.83 -6.71 3.10
C LEU A 201 3.66 -6.44 4.58
N ALA A 202 2.79 -5.51 4.95
CA ALA A 202 2.44 -5.20 6.34
C ALA A 202 0.95 -5.45 6.57
N GLY A 203 0.58 -6.04 7.71
CA GLY A 203 -0.83 -6.21 8.10
C GLY A 203 -1.20 -7.64 8.49
N HIS A 204 -2.31 -8.15 7.96
CA HIS A 204 -2.92 -9.40 8.44
C HIS A 204 -2.70 -10.62 7.57
N THR A 205 -2.71 -11.75 8.28
CA THR A 205 -3.01 -13.07 7.74
C THR A 205 -4.36 -13.56 8.24
N TYR A 206 -4.94 -14.51 7.52
CA TYR A 206 -6.13 -15.22 7.94
C TYR A 206 -5.78 -16.68 8.22
N THR A 207 -6.19 -17.19 9.39
CA THR A 207 -6.05 -18.60 9.77
C THR A 207 -7.35 -19.33 9.50
N LYS A 208 -7.33 -20.31 8.60
CA LYS A 208 -8.46 -21.21 8.38
C LYS A 208 -8.72 -22.10 9.61
N PRO A 209 -9.93 -22.65 9.75
CA PRO A 209 -10.24 -23.62 10.81
C PRO A 209 -9.34 -24.88 10.84
N ASN A 210 -8.73 -25.23 9.70
CA ASN A 210 -7.79 -26.35 9.60
C ASN A 210 -6.33 -25.97 9.93
N GLY A 211 -6.08 -24.73 10.36
CA GLY A 211 -4.75 -24.21 10.70
C GLY A 211 -3.93 -23.64 9.53
N GLU A 212 -4.44 -23.69 8.29
CA GLU A 212 -3.75 -23.10 7.15
C GLU A 212 -3.76 -21.56 7.23
N ILE A 213 -2.59 -20.95 7.13
CA ILE A 213 -2.41 -19.49 7.11
C ILE A 213 -2.48 -18.98 5.67
N LEU A 214 -3.18 -17.85 5.47
CA LEU A 214 -3.32 -17.16 4.19
C LEU A 214 -2.95 -15.69 4.34
N LEU A 215 -2.45 -15.05 3.29
CA LEU A 215 -2.36 -13.58 3.25
C LEU A 215 -3.74 -12.98 3.00
N SER A 216 -4.12 -11.96 3.76
CA SER A 216 -5.43 -11.30 3.68
C SER A 216 -5.37 -10.06 2.79
N PHE A 217 -5.67 -10.20 1.50
CA PHE A 217 -5.90 -9.04 0.62
C PHE A 217 -7.30 -8.49 0.87
N VAL A 218 -7.52 -7.21 0.52
CA VAL A 218 -8.80 -6.51 0.77
C VAL A 218 -10.01 -7.16 0.09
N ASP A 219 -9.77 -7.99 -0.93
CA ASP A 219 -10.79 -8.66 -1.74
C ASP A 219 -10.76 -10.19 -1.61
N SER A 220 -9.70 -10.79 -1.09
CA SER A 220 -9.57 -12.24 -0.99
C SER A 220 -8.40 -12.70 -0.11
N ASN A 221 -8.48 -13.94 0.36
CA ASN A 221 -7.37 -14.58 1.05
C ASN A 221 -6.57 -15.48 0.10
N ILE A 222 -5.25 -15.43 0.20
CA ILE A 222 -4.34 -16.06 -0.77
C ILE A 222 -3.43 -17.09 -0.09
N THR A 223 -3.35 -18.27 -0.69
CA THR A 223 -2.46 -19.35 -0.24
C THR A 223 -1.00 -19.07 -0.64
N PHE A 224 -0.07 -19.67 0.08
CA PHE A 224 1.36 -19.54 -0.21
C PHE A 224 1.72 -19.97 -1.63
N ILE A 225 1.18 -21.08 -2.11
CA ILE A 225 1.42 -21.58 -3.47
C ILE A 225 1.02 -20.53 -4.51
N LYS A 226 -0.16 -19.91 -4.34
CA LYS A 226 -0.67 -18.91 -5.27
C LYS A 226 0.17 -17.62 -5.23
N PHE A 227 0.54 -17.16 -4.03
CA PHE A 227 1.43 -16.01 -3.85
C PHE A 227 2.80 -16.26 -4.48
N SER A 228 3.43 -17.39 -4.17
CA SER A 228 4.75 -17.79 -4.70
C SER A 228 4.75 -17.84 -6.23
N ASN A 229 3.70 -18.41 -6.83
CA ASN A 229 3.55 -18.43 -8.28
C ASN A 229 3.47 -17.02 -8.89
N TRP A 230 2.76 -16.09 -8.26
CA TRP A 230 2.66 -14.71 -8.75
C TRP A 230 3.99 -13.98 -8.75
N ILE A 231 4.78 -14.14 -7.69
CA ILE A 231 6.05 -13.43 -7.56
C ILE A 231 7.22 -14.14 -8.26
N SER A 232 7.02 -15.36 -8.77
CA SER A 232 8.07 -16.24 -9.29
C SER A 232 8.93 -15.65 -10.42
N ASN A 233 8.39 -14.69 -11.18
CA ASN A 233 9.10 -14.03 -12.28
C ASN A 233 10.00 -12.86 -11.82
N HIS A 234 9.94 -12.49 -10.54
CA HIS A 234 10.76 -11.43 -9.97
C HIS A 234 11.84 -12.02 -9.08
N ARG A 235 13.01 -11.37 -9.06
CA ARG A 235 14.07 -11.63 -8.09
C ARG A 235 14.19 -10.46 -7.14
N PHE A 236 13.98 -10.71 -5.86
CA PHE A 236 14.09 -9.71 -4.81
C PHE A 236 15.44 -9.82 -4.11
N TYR A 237 15.98 -8.68 -3.73
CA TYR A 237 17.03 -8.63 -2.71
C TYR A 237 16.44 -8.96 -1.35
N CYS A 238 15.27 -8.39 -1.03
CA CYS A 238 14.58 -8.64 0.23
C CYS A 238 13.08 -8.86 0.03
N SER A 239 12.54 -9.86 0.72
CA SER A 239 11.12 -10.09 0.88
C SER A 239 10.79 -10.01 2.37
N PHE A 240 10.17 -8.92 2.79
CA PHE A 240 9.81 -8.69 4.18
C PHE A 240 8.30 -8.81 4.34
N LEU A 241 7.85 -9.98 4.82
CA LEU A 241 6.43 -10.22 5.10
C LEU A 241 6.17 -9.92 6.58
N ASN A 242 5.93 -8.64 6.88
CA ASN A 242 5.67 -8.12 8.22
C ASN A 242 4.20 -8.29 8.65
N CYS A 243 3.71 -9.52 8.58
CA CYS A 243 2.38 -9.89 9.08
C CYS A 243 2.51 -11.01 10.12
N CYS A 244 1.48 -11.18 10.94
CA CYS A 244 1.36 -12.34 11.84
C CYS A 244 1.56 -13.65 11.07
N SER A 245 2.19 -14.64 11.71
CA SER A 245 2.28 -16.03 11.24
C SER A 245 2.79 -16.21 9.79
N THR A 246 3.63 -15.29 9.31
CA THR A 246 4.14 -15.32 7.93
C THR A 246 5.19 -16.40 7.72
N LEU A 247 5.86 -16.84 8.78
CA LEU A 247 6.74 -18.01 8.74
C LEU A 247 5.93 -19.29 8.50
N GLU A 248 4.80 -19.43 9.18
CA GLU A 248 3.84 -20.53 9.04
C GLU A 248 3.16 -20.50 7.66
N PHE A 249 2.77 -19.32 7.19
CA PHE A 249 2.32 -19.12 5.81
C PHE A 249 3.34 -19.63 4.80
N ALA A 250 4.62 -19.26 4.97
CA ALA A 250 5.72 -19.70 4.12
C ALA A 250 6.14 -21.16 4.36
N LEU A 251 5.38 -21.94 5.14
CA LEU A 251 5.65 -23.34 5.47
C LEU A 251 7.06 -23.56 6.03
N TYR A 252 7.55 -22.61 6.84
CA TYR A 252 8.90 -22.60 7.41
C TYR A 252 10.02 -22.66 6.36
N SER A 253 9.77 -22.08 5.18
CA SER A 253 10.71 -22.06 4.06
C SER A 253 11.00 -20.63 3.59
N ARG A 254 12.21 -20.42 3.08
CA ARG A 254 12.57 -19.15 2.42
C ARG A 254 11.86 -19.00 1.08
N LEU A 255 11.64 -17.76 0.65
CA LEU A 255 11.20 -17.47 -0.72
C LEU A 255 12.39 -17.68 -1.66
N GLN A 256 12.30 -18.66 -2.57
CA GLN A 256 13.43 -19.05 -3.45
C GLN A 256 13.89 -17.94 -4.40
N ASN A 257 13.04 -16.96 -4.63
CA ASN A 257 13.32 -15.80 -5.47
C ASN A 257 13.74 -14.56 -4.66
N SER A 258 14.11 -14.73 -3.39
CA SER A 258 14.59 -13.67 -2.50
C SER A 258 15.95 -14.04 -1.90
N ASN A 259 16.87 -13.07 -1.84
CA ASN A 259 18.16 -13.27 -1.16
C ASN A 259 18.04 -13.16 0.36
N PHE A 260 17.09 -12.36 0.83
CA PHE A 260 16.80 -12.09 2.23
C PHE A 260 15.29 -12.26 2.46
N SER A 261 14.85 -13.14 3.36
CA SER A 261 13.42 -13.36 3.61
C SER A 261 13.10 -13.15 5.07
N ILE A 262 12.42 -12.05 5.40
CA ILE A 262 12.04 -11.73 6.78
C ILE A 262 10.58 -12.12 6.99
N PHE A 263 10.35 -12.91 8.04
CA PHE A 263 9.03 -13.38 8.48
C PHE A 263 8.87 -13.15 9.98
N HIS A 264 7.62 -13.22 10.42
CA HIS A 264 7.25 -13.28 11.82
C HIS A 264 6.57 -14.62 12.13
N ARG A 265 6.87 -15.20 13.30
CA ARG A 265 6.19 -16.40 13.81
C ARG A 265 5.05 -16.02 14.74
N GLY A 266 3.87 -16.59 14.54
CA GLY A 266 2.72 -16.30 15.40
C GLY A 266 2.29 -14.83 15.39
N ILE A 267 1.68 -14.37 16.48
CA ILE A 267 1.05 -13.05 16.58
C ILE A 267 2.10 -11.97 16.85
N VAL A 268 2.07 -10.88 16.08
CA VAL A 268 2.85 -9.67 16.31
C VAL A 268 1.93 -8.51 16.70
N GLU A 269 2.34 -7.69 17.67
CA GLU A 269 1.63 -6.46 17.99
C GLU A 269 1.91 -5.37 16.93
N SER A 270 0.90 -4.56 16.59
CA SER A 270 1.03 -3.51 15.57
C SER A 270 2.17 -2.51 15.84
N SER A 271 2.45 -2.19 17.12
CA SER A 271 3.57 -1.33 17.50
C SER A 271 4.92 -1.98 17.22
N ILE A 272 5.07 -3.24 17.62
CA ILE A 272 6.30 -4.03 17.40
C ILE A 272 6.56 -4.15 15.90
N ALA A 273 5.55 -4.48 15.11
CA ALA A 273 5.67 -4.59 13.65
C ALA A 273 6.13 -3.27 13.01
N TYR A 274 5.48 -2.17 13.38
CA TYR A 274 5.82 -0.84 12.91
C TYR A 274 7.26 -0.45 13.28
N GLU A 275 7.64 -0.59 14.56
CA GLU A 275 8.96 -0.21 15.06
C GLU A 275 10.08 -1.08 14.46
N PHE A 276 9.85 -2.38 14.28
CA PHE A 276 10.82 -3.26 13.64
C PHE A 276 11.10 -2.80 12.20
N SER A 277 10.04 -2.53 11.44
CA SER A 277 10.11 -2.04 10.06
C SER A 277 10.81 -0.67 9.98
N GLU A 278 10.49 0.22 10.91
CA GLU A 278 11.12 1.54 11.01
C GLU A 278 12.64 1.43 11.20
N HIS A 279 13.09 0.64 12.18
CA HIS A 279 14.52 0.44 12.42
C HIS A 279 15.22 -0.21 11.22
N PHE A 280 14.58 -1.21 10.60
CA PHE A 280 15.11 -1.89 9.42
C PHE A 280 15.34 -0.90 8.27
N TYR A 281 14.31 -0.16 7.86
CA TYR A 281 14.42 0.75 6.72
C TYR A 281 15.30 1.96 6.99
N LYS A 282 15.36 2.48 8.23
CA LYS A 282 16.31 3.55 8.59
C LYS A 282 17.75 3.17 8.28
N VAL A 283 18.16 1.92 8.55
CA VAL A 283 19.51 1.46 8.20
C VAL A 283 19.68 1.30 6.69
N ILE A 284 18.69 0.72 6.01
CA ILE A 284 18.72 0.60 4.54
C ILE A 284 18.90 1.97 3.88
N GLN A 285 18.22 3.00 4.37
CA GLN A 285 18.32 4.36 3.84
C GLN A 285 19.70 4.99 4.07
N ILE A 286 20.41 4.61 5.13
CA ILE A 286 21.73 5.16 5.46
C ILE A 286 22.87 4.40 4.78
N SER A 287 22.85 3.06 4.81
CA SER A 287 23.97 2.22 4.37
C SER A 287 23.66 1.28 3.21
N GLY A 288 22.37 0.98 2.97
CA GLY A 288 21.95 -0.06 2.03
C GLY A 288 22.31 -1.49 2.45
N ASP A 289 22.83 -1.69 3.67
CA ASP A 289 23.27 -3.00 4.17
C ASP A 289 22.12 -3.73 4.89
N PHE A 290 21.65 -4.82 4.27
CA PHE A 290 20.56 -5.65 4.79
C PHE A 290 20.92 -6.44 6.04
N ASN A 291 22.18 -6.87 6.21
CA ASN A 291 22.60 -7.59 7.41
C ASN A 291 22.64 -6.65 8.60
N GLN A 292 23.23 -5.47 8.42
CA GLN A 292 23.23 -4.43 9.45
C GLN A 292 21.81 -3.98 9.80
N ALA A 293 20.94 -3.82 8.80
CA ALA A 293 19.55 -3.45 9.01
C ALA A 293 18.80 -4.49 9.85
N TRP A 294 19.00 -5.78 9.56
CA TRP A 294 18.45 -6.87 10.34
C TRP A 294 18.98 -6.90 11.78
N GLU A 295 20.29 -6.84 11.96
CA GLU A 295 20.92 -6.86 13.29
C GLU A 295 20.41 -5.70 14.17
N LEU A 296 20.29 -4.49 13.60
CA LEU A 296 19.80 -3.34 14.34
C LEU A 296 18.30 -3.45 14.65
N ALA A 297 17.48 -3.90 13.69
CA ALA A 297 16.04 -4.10 13.92
C ALA A 297 15.79 -5.14 15.01
N VAL A 298 16.53 -6.25 15.01
CA VAL A 298 16.48 -7.28 16.05
C VAL A 298 16.93 -6.72 17.40
N ALA A 299 18.04 -5.98 17.45
CA ALA A 299 18.56 -5.44 18.71
C ALA A 299 17.64 -4.40 19.37
N ASN A 300 16.82 -3.69 18.58
CA ASN A 300 15.85 -2.71 19.07
C ASN A 300 14.43 -3.29 19.21
N CYS A 301 14.21 -4.55 18.84
CA CYS A 301 12.90 -5.18 18.97
C CYS A 301 12.59 -5.44 20.44
N THR A 302 11.46 -4.94 20.92
CA THR A 302 10.99 -5.10 22.30
C THR A 302 10.22 -6.41 22.52
N GLU A 303 10.00 -7.21 21.46
CA GLU A 303 9.32 -8.49 21.53
C GLU A 303 10.15 -9.53 22.30
N VAL A 304 9.53 -10.18 23.30
CA VAL A 304 10.20 -11.22 24.11
C VAL A 304 9.30 -12.46 24.25
N PRO A 305 9.71 -13.63 23.74
CA PRO A 305 10.91 -13.87 22.92
C PRO A 305 10.77 -13.25 21.51
N LEU A 306 11.90 -12.95 20.88
CA LEU A 306 11.94 -12.50 19.47
C LEU A 306 11.37 -13.58 18.55
N ASN A 307 10.34 -13.23 17.76
CA ASN A 307 9.71 -14.14 16.80
C ASN A 307 9.96 -13.77 15.33
N TYR A 308 10.64 -12.66 15.08
CA TYR A 308 11.18 -12.36 13.75
C TYR A 308 12.27 -13.35 13.35
N VAL A 309 12.20 -13.82 12.10
CA VAL A 309 13.17 -14.75 11.52
C VAL A 309 13.58 -14.26 10.14
N ASN A 310 14.88 -14.34 9.85
CA ASN A 310 15.43 -14.18 8.51
C ASN A 310 15.86 -15.54 7.95
N CYS A 311 15.40 -15.89 6.74
CA CYS A 311 15.63 -17.16 6.05
C CYS A 311 16.20 -16.99 4.64
#